data_AF-A0A9Q3F0T7-F1
#
_entry.id   AF-A0A9Q3F0T7-F1
#
_cell.length_a   1.000
_cell.length_b   1.000
_cell.length_c   1.000
_cell.angle_alpha   90.00
_cell.angle_beta   90.00
_cell.angle_gamma   90.00
#
_symmetry.space_group_name_H-M   'P 1'
#
loop_
_entity.id
_entity.type
_entity.pdbx_description
1 polymer ?
#
loop_
_entity_poly.entity_id
_entity_poly.type
_entity_poly.pdbx_seq_one_letter_code
_entity_poly.pdbx_strand_id
1 'polypeptide(L)'
;MTRSKRWGSRYRAVFDDKKTNFMISTKRRQPLNKIIIAASTHALKKEVKWLAITLTPTLSPGPHLQIIKTKANNTIHQLKQIIQPTFGLCQKEARVLIAERFVVRLYWGPGQTGIQQNEEVDKLAKEEASSETSTHHTLHHISISQLKQTTKKSSRTPPILLETELARVRLKTPPKLVIQALDQLEKGLASTIHQLRSDHCPLSAYLHRIKQVKSPRFPHCNATETASHYLLYCAKFQAQKKEFRQNIRKHKIRLNLNISPSILDFPPAFNILEEYIIATKRFKHMKNYLPSTSTAP
;
A
#
# COMPACT_ATOMS: atom_id res chain seq x y z
N MET A 1 -34.34 10.22 36.31
CA MET A 1 -33.30 10.48 35.27
C MET A 1 -31.92 10.43 35.90
N THR A 2 -30.96 9.68 35.33
CA THR A 2 -29.56 9.68 35.81
C THR A 2 -28.89 11.04 35.59
N ARG A 3 -27.95 11.42 36.46
CA ARG A 3 -27.20 12.70 36.39
C ARG A 3 -26.57 12.93 35.02
N SER A 4 -26.06 11.88 34.38
CA SER A 4 -25.51 11.93 33.02
C SER A 4 -26.58 12.26 31.97
N LYS A 5 -27.77 11.65 32.01
CA LYS A 5 -28.87 11.95 31.07
C LYS A 5 -29.33 13.40 31.20
N ARG A 6 -29.42 13.92 32.44
CA ARG A 6 -29.76 15.32 32.69
C ARG A 6 -28.71 16.29 32.13
N TRP A 7 -27.42 15.98 32.29
CA TRP A 7 -26.33 16.75 31.68
C TRP A 7 -26.38 16.68 30.15
N GLY A 8 -26.60 15.49 29.58
CA GLY A 8 -26.73 15.29 28.14
C GLY A 8 -27.86 16.12 27.53
N SER A 9 -29.06 16.09 28.14
CA SER A 9 -30.18 16.94 27.69
C SER A 9 -29.86 18.44 27.77
N ARG A 10 -29.13 18.89 28.78
CA ARG A 10 -28.74 20.31 28.94
C ARG A 10 -27.75 20.78 27.87
N TYR A 11 -26.82 19.92 27.47
CA TYR A 11 -25.76 20.26 26.52
C TYR A 11 -25.93 19.60 25.14
N ARG A 12 -27.13 19.08 24.85
CA ARG A 12 -27.47 18.39 23.59
C ARG A 12 -26.53 17.22 23.25
N ALA A 13 -26.04 16.52 24.27
CA ALA A 13 -25.24 15.31 24.11
C ALA A 13 -26.12 14.06 24.25
N VAL A 14 -26.14 13.22 23.21
CA VAL A 14 -26.83 11.93 23.18
C VAL A 14 -25.82 10.83 23.48
N PHE A 15 -26.12 9.98 24.46
CA PHE A 15 -25.27 8.84 24.83
C PHE A 15 -25.79 7.57 24.14
N ASP A 16 -24.98 7.00 23.26
CA ASP A 16 -25.18 5.70 22.64
C ASP A 16 -24.21 4.70 23.26
N ASP A 17 -24.72 3.62 23.85
CA ASP A 17 -23.91 2.62 24.54
C ASP A 17 -22.84 1.96 23.66
N LYS A 18 -23.11 1.80 22.36
CA LYS A 18 -22.16 1.20 21.40
C LYS A 18 -21.03 2.16 21.05
N LYS A 19 -21.30 3.47 21.03
CA LYS A 19 -20.33 4.52 20.68
C LYS A 19 -19.60 5.09 21.89
N THR A 20 -20.14 4.89 23.10
CA THR A 20 -19.59 5.45 24.34
C THR A 20 -18.36 4.67 24.79
N ASN A 21 -17.21 5.36 24.78
CA ASN A 21 -15.93 4.85 25.26
C ASN A 21 -15.53 5.60 26.53
N PHE A 22 -14.97 4.88 27.50
CA PHE A 22 -14.47 5.47 28.74
C PHE A 22 -12.94 5.34 28.82
N MET A 23 -12.26 6.47 28.97
CA MET A 23 -10.82 6.56 29.18
C MET A 23 -10.54 7.69 30.16
N ILE A 24 -9.58 7.49 31.06
CA ILE A 24 -9.11 8.51 32.00
C ILE A 24 -7.65 8.83 31.68
N SER A 25 -7.35 10.11 31.51
CA SER A 25 -5.98 10.64 31.50
C SER A 25 -5.78 11.49 32.76
N THR A 26 -4.85 11.09 33.63
CA THR A 26 -4.55 11.82 34.86
C THR A 26 -3.10 11.58 35.28
N LYS A 27 -2.47 12.61 35.87
CA LYS A 27 -1.13 12.52 36.46
C LYS A 27 -1.12 11.86 37.86
N ARG A 28 -2.29 11.56 38.43
CA ARG A 28 -2.47 10.95 39.77
C ARG A 28 -2.85 9.47 39.66
N ARG A 29 -2.71 8.68 40.74
CA ARG A 29 -3.17 7.28 40.78
C ARG A 29 -4.67 7.21 40.45
N GLN A 30 -5.05 6.28 39.57
CA GLN A 30 -6.41 6.11 39.06
C GLN A 30 -7.34 5.53 40.14
N PRO A 31 -8.45 6.18 40.51
CA PRO A 31 -9.39 5.61 41.48
C PRO A 31 -10.54 4.80 40.83
N LEU A 32 -10.75 4.84 39.50
CA LEU A 32 -11.97 4.33 38.86
C LEU A 32 -11.67 3.40 37.68
N ASN A 33 -12.14 2.15 37.79
CA ASN A 33 -12.03 1.13 36.73
C ASN A 33 -13.27 1.08 35.82
N LYS A 34 -14.38 1.69 36.25
CA LYS A 34 -15.67 1.70 35.56
C LYS A 34 -16.38 3.03 35.78
N ILE A 35 -17.21 3.43 34.82
CA ILE A 35 -18.12 4.58 34.95
C ILE A 35 -19.53 4.16 34.53
N ILE A 36 -20.54 4.74 35.18
CA ILE A 36 -21.94 4.54 34.82
C ILE A 36 -22.41 5.78 34.07
N ILE A 37 -22.73 5.61 32.78
CA ILE A 37 -23.28 6.66 31.91
C ILE A 37 -24.60 6.16 31.38
N ALA A 38 -25.66 6.96 31.52
CA ALA A 38 -26.98 6.68 30.96
C ALA A 38 -27.65 5.36 31.43
N ALA A 39 -27.23 4.87 32.61
CA ALA A 39 -27.59 3.56 33.21
C ALA A 39 -26.78 2.36 32.69
N SER A 40 -25.80 2.61 31.83
CA SER A 40 -24.89 1.60 31.26
C SER A 40 -23.50 1.72 31.88
N THR A 41 -22.87 0.57 32.15
CA THR A 41 -21.55 0.51 32.78
C THR A 41 -20.46 0.34 31.72
N HIS A 42 -19.52 1.28 31.67
CA HIS A 42 -18.40 1.26 30.73
C HIS A 42 -17.08 1.03 31.48
N ALA A 43 -16.33 0.02 31.03
CA ALA A 43 -15.00 -0.28 31.56
C ALA A 43 -13.94 0.69 31.01
N LEU A 44 -12.89 0.91 31.80
CA LEU A 44 -11.76 1.73 31.41
C LEU A 44 -11.03 1.11 30.20
N LYS A 45 -10.92 1.87 29.11
CA LYS A 45 -10.17 1.49 27.90
C LYS A 45 -8.76 2.07 27.93
N LYS A 46 -7.79 1.27 27.50
CA LYS A 46 -6.37 1.66 27.37
C LYS A 46 -6.08 2.43 26.09
N GLU A 47 -6.94 2.29 25.08
CA GLU A 47 -6.86 3.00 23.82
C GLU A 47 -8.27 3.34 23.33
N VAL A 48 -8.48 4.59 22.92
CA VAL A 48 -9.74 5.02 22.32
C VAL A 48 -9.44 5.75 21.02
N LYS A 49 -10.12 5.35 19.95
CA LYS A 49 -10.07 6.04 18.67
C LYS A 49 -11.16 7.10 18.64
N TRP A 50 -10.77 8.36 18.44
CA TRP A 50 -11.69 9.48 18.31
C TRP A 50 -11.32 10.31 17.07
N LEU A 51 -12.27 10.45 16.14
CA LEU A 51 -12.10 11.21 14.88
C LEU A 51 -10.75 10.92 14.19
N ALA A 52 -10.43 9.63 14.03
CA ALA A 52 -9.19 9.10 13.45
C ALA A 52 -7.89 9.22 14.28
N ILE A 53 -7.91 9.90 15.42
CA ILE A 53 -6.79 9.97 16.37
C ILE A 53 -6.91 8.82 17.38
N THR A 54 -5.79 8.19 17.73
CA THR A 54 -5.75 7.16 18.77
C THR A 54 -5.18 7.78 20.04
N LEU A 55 -6.03 7.86 21.07
CA LEU A 55 -5.67 8.44 22.35
C LEU A 55 -5.36 7.32 23.35
N THR A 56 -4.34 7.58 24.16
CA THR A 56 -3.95 6.72 25.28
C THR A 56 -4.09 7.49 26.60
N PRO A 57 -4.17 6.81 27.77
CA PRO A 57 -4.20 7.46 29.07
C PRO A 57 -3.02 8.41 29.32
N THR A 58 -1.85 8.12 28.73
CA THR A 58 -0.64 8.95 28.82
C THR A 58 -0.53 9.96 27.68
N LEU A 59 -1.53 10.02 26.78
CA LEU A 59 -1.54 10.82 25.56
C LEU A 59 -0.28 10.60 24.70
N SER A 60 0.31 9.41 24.81
CA SER A 60 1.49 9.04 24.04
C SER A 60 1.13 8.88 22.55
N PRO A 61 1.90 9.50 21.64
CA PRO A 61 1.60 9.43 20.20
C PRO A 61 1.94 8.06 19.59
N GLY A 62 2.64 7.18 20.31
CA GLY A 62 3.20 5.93 19.81
C GLY A 62 2.19 5.06 19.04
N PRO A 63 1.09 4.61 19.65
CA PRO A 63 0.11 3.75 18.98
C PRO A 63 -0.50 4.41 17.74
N HIS A 64 -0.80 5.71 17.82
CA HIS A 64 -1.32 6.46 16.69
C HIS A 64 -0.31 6.53 15.53
N LEU A 65 0.95 6.81 15.82
CA LEU A 65 2.04 6.84 14.84
C LEU A 65 2.26 5.46 14.20
N GLN A 66 2.10 4.37 14.94
CA GLN A 66 2.18 3.01 14.37
C GLN A 66 1.05 2.71 13.39
N ILE A 67 -0.17 3.16 13.68
CA ILE A 67 -1.32 3.03 12.76
C ILE A 67 -1.06 3.83 11.49
N ILE A 68 -0.59 5.08 11.62
CA ILE A 68 -0.22 5.92 10.48
C ILE A 68 0.89 5.25 9.66
N LYS A 69 1.96 4.78 10.31
CA LYS A 69 3.08 4.09 9.66
C LYS A 69 2.63 2.85 8.90
N THR A 70 1.75 2.04 9.50
CA THR A 70 1.20 0.84 8.86
C THR A 70 0.39 1.19 7.61
N LYS A 71 -0.49 2.20 7.70
CA LYS A 71 -1.26 2.70 6.55
C LYS A 71 -0.36 3.27 5.45
N ALA A 72 0.65 4.03 5.84
CA ALA A 72 1.65 4.59 4.93
C ALA A 72 2.42 3.46 4.21
N ASN A 73 2.91 2.47 4.95
CA ASN A 73 3.61 1.33 4.34
C ASN A 73 2.75 0.59 3.33
N ASN A 74 1.50 0.27 3.68
CA ASN A 74 0.58 -0.42 2.76
C ASN A 74 0.35 0.38 1.47
N THR A 75 0.18 1.69 1.58
CA THR A 75 -0.06 2.56 0.42
C THR A 75 1.23 2.74 -0.41
N ILE A 76 2.41 2.83 0.23
CA ILE A 76 3.71 2.83 -0.46
C ILE A 76 3.92 1.52 -1.21
N HIS A 77 3.58 0.38 -0.61
CA HIS A 77 3.67 -0.93 -1.27
C HIS A 77 2.78 -0.99 -2.52
N GLN A 78 1.54 -0.48 -2.44
CA GLN A 78 0.65 -0.36 -3.60
C GLN A 78 1.22 0.57 -4.68
N LEU A 79 1.76 1.73 -4.29
CA LEU A 79 2.36 2.67 -5.24
C LEU A 79 3.61 2.11 -5.91
N LYS A 80 4.47 1.39 -5.17
CA LYS A 80 5.64 0.71 -5.75
C LYS A 80 5.26 -0.25 -6.87
N GLN A 81 4.15 -0.97 -6.73
CA GLN A 81 3.64 -1.87 -7.79
C GLN A 81 3.23 -1.10 -9.06
N ILE A 82 2.75 0.14 -8.91
CA ILE A 82 2.27 0.99 -10.03
C ILE A 82 3.41 1.82 -10.65
N ILE A 83 4.46 2.16 -9.88
CA ILE A 83 5.57 3.03 -10.34
C ILE A 83 6.66 2.24 -11.08
N GLN A 84 6.83 0.95 -10.78
CA GLN A 84 7.89 0.12 -11.36
C GLN A 84 7.72 -0.31 -12.84
N PRO A 85 6.51 -0.50 -13.39
CA PRO A 85 6.36 -0.82 -14.81
C PRO A 85 6.47 0.43 -15.71
N THR A 86 7.00 0.28 -16.94
CA THR A 86 7.18 1.35 -17.95
C THR A 86 5.89 2.08 -18.33
N PHE A 87 4.72 1.45 -18.18
CA PHE A 87 3.39 2.06 -18.41
C PHE A 87 2.67 2.51 -17.12
N GLY A 88 3.42 2.57 -16.02
CA GLY A 88 3.00 3.00 -14.70
C GLY A 88 2.74 4.50 -14.55
N LEU A 89 2.70 4.98 -13.32
CA LEU A 89 2.70 6.42 -13.02
C LEU A 89 4.07 7.02 -13.32
N CYS A 90 4.12 8.18 -13.99
CA CYS A 90 5.40 8.85 -14.18
C CYS A 90 5.92 9.38 -12.84
N GLN A 91 7.24 9.58 -12.72
CA GLN A 91 7.88 9.97 -11.45
C GLN A 91 7.29 11.27 -10.86
N LYS A 92 6.89 12.22 -11.70
CA LYS A 92 6.24 13.46 -11.25
C LYS A 92 4.89 13.18 -10.59
N GLU A 93 4.03 12.40 -11.26
CA GLU A 93 2.72 11.99 -10.73
C GLU A 93 2.84 11.15 -9.45
N ALA A 94 3.85 10.28 -9.40
CA ALA A 94 4.15 9.48 -8.22
C ALA A 94 4.60 10.33 -7.03
N ARG A 95 5.44 11.36 -7.25
CA ARG A 95 5.88 12.30 -6.20
C ARG A 95 4.72 13.14 -5.69
N VAL A 96 3.85 13.62 -6.57
CA VAL A 96 2.63 14.34 -6.19
C VAL A 96 1.74 13.45 -5.33
N LEU A 97 1.45 12.23 -5.77
CA LEU A 97 0.63 11.28 -4.99
C LEU A 97 1.23 10.96 -3.62
N ILE A 98 2.54 10.79 -3.53
CA ILE A 98 3.21 10.52 -2.25
C ILE A 98 3.20 11.76 -1.36
N ALA A 99 3.43 12.95 -1.91
CA ALA A 99 3.46 14.15 -1.10
C ALA A 99 2.04 14.54 -0.63
N GLU A 100 1.02 14.40 -1.48
CA GLU A 100 -0.39 14.67 -1.12
C GLU A 100 -0.94 13.68 -0.08
N ARG A 101 -0.60 12.38 -0.17
CA ARG A 101 -1.18 11.37 0.73
C ARG A 101 -0.36 11.07 1.98
N PHE A 102 0.91 11.44 2.05
CA PHE A 102 1.83 10.93 3.09
C PHE A 102 2.53 12.00 3.91
N VAL A 103 2.35 13.29 3.61
CA VAL A 103 2.81 14.35 4.51
C VAL A 103 1.78 14.51 5.61
N VAL A 104 1.98 13.80 6.73
CA VAL A 104 1.16 13.99 7.94
C VAL A 104 1.66 15.23 8.66
N ARG A 105 0.85 16.29 8.67
CA ARG A 105 1.11 17.50 9.47
C ARG A 105 0.14 17.52 10.64
N LEU A 106 0.68 17.51 11.85
CA LEU A 106 -0.12 17.67 13.06
C LEU A 106 -0.16 19.16 13.40
N TYR A 107 -1.36 19.75 13.36
CA TYR A 107 -1.60 21.10 13.84
C TYR A 107 -2.49 21.01 15.09
N TRP A 108 -2.12 21.74 16.14
CA TRP A 108 -2.97 21.92 17.31
C TRP A 108 -3.59 23.30 17.25
N GLY A 109 -4.92 23.37 17.36
CA GLY A 109 -5.67 24.62 17.38
C GLY A 109 -6.82 24.54 18.38
N PRO A 110 -7.23 25.66 19.00
CA PRO A 110 -8.39 25.70 19.86
C PRO A 110 -9.68 25.47 19.06
N GLY A 111 -10.63 24.72 19.64
CA GLY A 111 -11.95 24.47 19.04
C GLY A 111 -12.90 25.63 19.31
N GLN A 112 -13.81 25.90 18.36
CA GLN A 112 -14.88 26.92 18.49
C GLN A 112 -14.38 28.36 18.72
N THR A 113 -13.28 28.73 18.07
CA THR A 113 -12.70 30.08 18.17
C THR A 113 -12.82 30.91 16.89
N GLY A 114 -13.74 30.59 15.97
CA GLY A 114 -13.90 31.34 14.72
C GLY A 114 -12.89 31.01 13.62
N ILE A 115 -12.08 29.96 13.80
CA ILE A 115 -11.16 29.50 12.74
C ILE A 115 -12.00 28.77 11.68
N GLN A 116 -12.30 29.46 10.58
CA GLN A 116 -13.17 28.95 9.51
C GLN A 116 -12.82 27.51 9.08
N GLN A 117 -11.53 27.21 8.88
CA GLN A 117 -11.09 25.88 8.44
C GLN A 117 -11.37 24.79 9.50
N ASN A 118 -11.26 25.12 10.78
CA ASN A 118 -11.56 24.18 11.87
C ASN A 118 -13.08 23.96 12.00
N GLU A 119 -13.87 25.01 11.78
CA GLU A 119 -15.33 24.97 11.84
C GLU A 119 -15.95 24.21 10.67
N GLU A 120 -15.40 24.36 9.45
CA GLU A 120 -15.80 23.58 8.28
C GLU A 120 -15.51 22.08 8.47
N VAL A 121 -14.33 21.73 8.99
CA VAL A 121 -13.98 20.35 9.30
C VAL A 121 -14.90 19.77 10.39
N ASP A 122 -15.20 20.55 11.43
CA ASP A 122 -16.13 20.13 12.50
C ASP A 122 -17.57 19.98 11.98
N LYS A 123 -18.01 20.82 11.04
CA LYS A 123 -19.31 20.69 10.36
C LYS A 123 -19.40 19.40 9.56
N LEU A 124 -18.40 19.11 8.72
CA LEU A 124 -18.32 17.88 7.92
C LEU A 124 -18.27 16.63 8.81
N ALA A 125 -17.50 16.68 9.90
CA ALA A 125 -17.43 15.59 10.87
C ALA A 125 -18.78 15.32 11.56
N LYS A 126 -19.56 16.37 11.85
CA LYS A 126 -20.93 16.25 12.40
C LYS A 126 -21.92 15.68 11.38
N GLU A 127 -21.81 16.08 10.12
CA GLU A 127 -22.62 15.54 9.01
C GLU A 127 -22.38 14.03 8.83
N GLU A 128 -21.11 13.59 8.85
CA GLU A 128 -20.76 12.16 8.81
C GLU A 128 -21.16 11.42 10.09
N ALA A 129 -21.02 12.02 11.27
CA ALA A 129 -21.42 11.37 12.52
C ALA A 129 -22.94 11.15 12.63
N SER A 130 -23.73 11.99 11.93
CA SER A 130 -25.19 11.95 11.90
C SER A 130 -25.75 10.99 10.85
N SER A 131 -24.93 10.58 9.87
CA SER A 131 -25.31 9.54 8.92
C SER A 131 -25.05 8.15 9.52
N GLU A 132 -26.11 7.35 9.69
CA GLU A 132 -26.00 5.97 10.20
C GLU A 132 -25.27 5.02 9.25
N THR A 133 -25.04 5.47 8.02
CA THR A 133 -24.20 4.79 7.04
C THR A 133 -22.76 4.91 7.48
N SER A 134 -22.32 3.99 8.34
CA SER A 134 -20.91 3.72 8.54
C SER A 134 -20.36 3.17 7.23
N THR A 135 -20.08 4.06 6.27
CA THR A 135 -19.10 3.81 5.23
C THR A 135 -17.79 3.70 6.00
N HIS A 136 -17.51 2.50 6.51
CA HIS A 136 -16.14 2.07 6.57
C HIS A 136 -15.58 2.40 5.18
N HIS A 137 -14.78 3.45 5.08
CA HIS A 137 -13.86 3.64 3.98
C HIS A 137 -12.82 2.53 4.11
N THR A 138 -13.27 1.29 3.94
CA THR A 138 -12.55 0.27 3.21
C THR A 138 -11.99 1.03 2.03
N LEU A 139 -10.67 1.20 2.02
CA LEU A 139 -9.97 1.76 0.88
C LEU A 139 -10.48 0.99 -0.33
N HIS A 140 -11.43 1.60 -1.06
CA HIS A 140 -11.89 1.03 -2.29
C HIS A 140 -10.63 0.84 -3.13
N HIS A 141 -10.56 -0.29 -3.82
CA HIS A 141 -9.63 -0.51 -4.90
C HIS A 141 -9.89 0.58 -5.93
N ILE A 142 -9.32 1.77 -5.74
CA ILE A 142 -9.44 2.83 -6.73
C ILE A 142 -8.75 2.27 -7.96
N SER A 143 -9.51 2.12 -9.04
CA SER A 143 -8.97 1.61 -10.29
C SER A 143 -7.83 2.54 -10.74
N ILE A 144 -6.79 1.96 -11.35
CA ILE A 144 -5.65 2.74 -11.86
C ILE A 144 -6.14 3.84 -12.81
N SER A 145 -7.23 3.62 -13.54
CA SER A 145 -7.89 4.60 -14.39
C SER A 145 -8.53 5.76 -13.61
N GLN A 146 -9.23 5.50 -12.50
CA GLN A 146 -9.74 6.56 -11.63
C GLN A 146 -8.59 7.36 -11.00
N LEU A 147 -7.54 6.70 -10.51
CA LEU A 147 -6.36 7.35 -9.96
C LEU A 147 -5.68 8.26 -11.00
N LYS A 148 -5.52 7.77 -12.24
CA LYS A 148 -4.98 8.56 -13.37
C LYS A 148 -5.90 9.74 -13.72
N GLN A 149 -7.21 9.57 -13.72
CA GLN A 149 -8.15 10.68 -13.98
C GLN A 149 -8.15 11.72 -12.88
N THR A 150 -8.12 11.32 -11.60
CA THR A 150 -8.09 12.26 -10.47
C THR A 150 -6.77 13.00 -10.39
N THR A 151 -5.64 12.33 -10.64
CA THR A 151 -4.32 12.99 -10.70
C THR A 151 -4.18 13.91 -11.90
N LYS A 152 -4.69 13.53 -13.08
CA LYS A 152 -4.67 14.41 -14.26
C LYS A 152 -5.56 15.65 -14.08
N LYS A 153 -6.65 15.53 -13.32
CA LYS A 153 -7.48 16.68 -12.88
C LYS A 153 -6.76 17.54 -11.82
N SER A 154 -6.14 16.93 -10.80
CA SER A 154 -5.38 17.63 -9.73
C SER A 154 -4.10 18.30 -10.25
N SER A 155 -3.45 17.75 -11.28
CA SER A 155 -2.25 18.32 -11.91
C SER A 155 -2.49 19.65 -12.64
N ARG A 156 -3.75 20.05 -12.87
CA ARG A 156 -4.10 21.37 -13.43
C ARG A 156 -4.15 22.46 -12.37
N THR A 157 -4.30 22.08 -11.10
CA THR A 157 -4.13 22.96 -9.96
C THR A 157 -2.69 22.82 -9.46
N PRO A 158 -1.93 23.91 -9.26
CA PRO A 158 -0.58 23.79 -8.72
C PRO A 158 -0.66 23.08 -7.36
N PRO A 159 0.22 22.09 -7.08
CA PRO A 159 0.17 21.39 -5.82
C PRO A 159 0.33 22.42 -4.69
N ILE A 160 -0.55 22.33 -3.68
CA ILE A 160 -0.44 23.11 -2.43
C ILE A 160 0.92 22.83 -1.72
N LEU A 161 1.62 21.79 -2.16
CA LEU A 161 2.94 21.41 -1.68
C LEU A 161 4.05 22.13 -2.46
N LEU A 162 4.80 22.95 -1.71
CA LEU A 162 6.01 23.63 -2.17
C LEU A 162 6.98 22.62 -2.83
N GLU A 163 7.63 23.02 -3.91
CA GLU A 163 8.54 22.18 -4.72
C GLU A 163 9.67 21.53 -3.88
N THR A 164 10.03 22.16 -2.78
CA THR A 164 10.96 21.64 -1.77
C THR A 164 10.45 20.40 -1.02
N GLU A 165 9.15 20.28 -0.78
CA GLU A 165 8.53 19.12 -0.14
C GLU A 165 8.48 17.92 -1.10
N LEU A 166 8.21 18.18 -2.38
CA LEU A 166 8.32 17.16 -3.44
C LEU A 166 9.77 16.66 -3.61
N ALA A 167 10.77 17.51 -3.37
CA ALA A 167 12.19 17.15 -3.38
C ALA A 167 12.61 16.19 -2.25
N ARG A 168 11.89 16.18 -1.13
CA ARG A 168 12.15 15.27 0.00
C ARG A 168 11.72 13.83 -0.29
N VAL A 169 10.77 13.63 -1.20
CA VAL A 169 10.35 12.29 -1.64
C VAL A 169 11.35 11.74 -2.65
N ARG A 170 12.40 11.06 -2.16
CA ARG A 170 13.35 10.32 -2.98
C ARG A 170 12.74 9.00 -3.45
N LEU A 171 12.07 9.03 -4.61
CA LEU A 171 11.80 7.82 -5.37
C LEU A 171 13.10 7.36 -6.04
N LYS A 172 13.57 6.15 -5.73
CA LYS A 172 14.55 5.46 -6.58
C LYS A 172 13.86 5.20 -7.91
N THR A 173 14.18 5.98 -8.93
CA THR A 173 13.75 5.72 -10.31
C THR A 173 14.15 4.29 -10.68
N PRO A 174 13.31 3.54 -11.42
CA PRO A 174 13.87 2.44 -12.19
C PRO A 174 14.98 3.04 -13.06
N PRO A 175 16.18 2.44 -13.11
CA PRO A 175 17.28 3.02 -13.87
C PRO A 175 16.81 3.18 -15.32
N LYS A 176 17.04 4.34 -15.96
CA LYS A 176 16.71 4.55 -17.39
C LYS A 176 17.26 3.39 -18.26
N LEU A 177 18.43 2.89 -17.88
CA LEU A 177 19.10 1.73 -18.48
C LEU A 177 18.23 0.46 -18.49
N VAL A 178 17.42 0.24 -17.44
CA VAL A 178 16.53 -0.93 -17.36
C VAL A 178 15.38 -0.81 -18.35
N ILE A 179 14.79 0.38 -18.47
CA ILE A 179 13.69 0.62 -19.42
C ILE A 179 14.22 0.46 -20.85
N GLN A 180 15.33 1.14 -21.16
CA GLN A 180 15.98 1.04 -22.47
C GLN A 180 16.33 -0.40 -22.83
N ALA A 181 16.85 -1.18 -21.89
CA ALA A 181 17.15 -2.58 -22.14
C ALA A 181 15.90 -3.44 -22.36
N LEU A 182 14.82 -3.20 -21.61
CA LEU A 182 13.55 -3.91 -21.82
C LEU A 182 12.92 -3.59 -23.18
N ASP A 183 13.09 -2.37 -23.69
CA ASP A 183 12.62 -1.96 -25.02
C ASP A 183 13.37 -2.67 -26.16
N GLN A 184 14.58 -3.18 -25.89
CA GLN A 184 15.37 -3.96 -26.86
C GLN A 184 15.04 -5.47 -26.83
N LEU A 185 14.29 -5.94 -25.83
CA LEU A 185 13.93 -7.35 -25.74
C LEU A 185 12.74 -7.69 -26.64
N GLU A 186 12.58 -8.98 -26.92
CA GLU A 186 11.35 -9.52 -27.48
C GLU A 186 10.14 -9.10 -26.62
N LYS A 187 9.05 -8.70 -27.27
CA LYS A 187 7.90 -8.03 -26.61
C LYS A 187 7.24 -8.92 -25.55
N GLY A 188 7.15 -10.22 -25.78
CA GLY A 188 6.64 -11.20 -24.83
C GLY A 188 7.50 -11.30 -23.57
N LEU A 189 8.82 -11.40 -23.73
CA LEU A 189 9.77 -11.40 -22.62
C LEU A 189 9.73 -10.09 -21.84
N ALA A 190 9.81 -8.95 -22.54
CA ALA A 190 9.76 -7.62 -21.92
C ALA A 190 8.48 -7.44 -21.08
N SER A 191 7.33 -7.85 -21.64
CA SER A 191 6.04 -7.83 -20.94
C SER A 191 6.04 -8.72 -19.70
N THR A 192 6.61 -9.93 -19.81
CA THR A 192 6.71 -10.86 -18.68
C THR A 192 7.57 -10.29 -17.55
N ILE A 193 8.72 -9.69 -17.87
CA ILE A 193 9.60 -9.05 -16.88
C ILE A 193 8.87 -7.85 -16.23
N HIS A 194 8.14 -7.04 -16.99
CA HIS A 194 7.33 -5.95 -16.44
C HIS A 194 6.27 -6.42 -15.45
N GLN A 195 5.56 -7.50 -15.79
CA GLN A 195 4.56 -8.10 -14.94
C GLN A 195 5.17 -8.71 -13.68
N LEU A 196 6.35 -9.34 -13.79
CA LEU A 196 7.11 -9.84 -12.64
C LEU A 196 7.57 -8.71 -11.71
N ARG A 197 8.05 -7.58 -12.26
CA ARG A 197 8.48 -6.40 -11.49
C ARG A 197 7.34 -5.79 -10.67
N SER A 198 6.15 -5.72 -11.26
CA SER A 198 4.95 -5.16 -10.61
C SER A 198 4.16 -6.17 -9.76
N ASP A 199 4.57 -7.44 -9.74
CA ASP A 199 3.81 -8.56 -9.15
C ASP A 199 2.36 -8.65 -9.72
N HIS A 200 2.21 -8.26 -10.99
CA HIS A 200 0.98 -8.32 -11.81
C HIS A 200 1.11 -9.36 -12.93
N CYS A 201 1.81 -10.45 -12.65
CA CYS A 201 1.99 -11.58 -13.54
C CYS A 201 0.97 -12.68 -13.23
N PRO A 202 0.64 -13.59 -14.16
CA PRO A 202 -0.34 -14.67 -13.98
C PRO A 202 0.13 -15.80 -13.03
N LEU A 203 0.65 -15.42 -11.86
CA LEU A 203 0.94 -16.27 -10.71
C LEU A 203 -0.27 -16.32 -9.77
N SER A 204 -0.43 -17.40 -9.00
CA SER A 204 -1.61 -17.64 -8.16
C SER A 204 -1.93 -16.50 -7.20
N ALA A 205 -0.93 -15.79 -6.65
CA ALA A 205 -1.18 -14.67 -5.76
C ALA A 205 -1.93 -13.52 -6.46
N TYR A 206 -1.51 -13.18 -7.68
CA TYR A 206 -2.20 -12.18 -8.50
C TYR A 206 -3.55 -12.67 -9.00
N LEU A 207 -3.61 -13.91 -9.51
CA LEU A 207 -4.86 -14.49 -10.04
C LEU A 207 -5.95 -14.58 -8.96
N HIS A 208 -5.58 -14.90 -7.72
CA HIS A 208 -6.50 -14.86 -6.58
C HIS A 208 -6.95 -13.43 -6.27
N ARG A 209 -6.04 -12.45 -6.31
CA ARG A 209 -6.37 -11.03 -6.08
C ARG A 209 -7.39 -10.50 -7.09
N ILE A 210 -7.34 -10.96 -8.35
CA ILE A 210 -8.32 -10.62 -9.40
C ILE A 210 -9.49 -11.62 -9.46
N LYS A 211 -9.64 -12.50 -8.47
CA LYS A 211 -10.73 -13.49 -8.32
C LYS A 211 -10.84 -14.53 -9.44
N GLN A 212 -9.75 -14.82 -10.14
CA GLN A 212 -9.69 -15.87 -11.18
C GLN A 212 -9.38 -17.26 -10.61
N VAL A 213 -8.79 -17.34 -9.42
CA VAL A 213 -8.45 -18.59 -8.73
C VAL A 213 -8.92 -18.52 -7.27
N LYS A 214 -9.33 -19.67 -6.71
CA LYS A 214 -9.89 -19.78 -5.35
C LYS A 214 -8.85 -19.60 -4.22
N SER A 215 -7.57 -19.82 -4.50
CA SER A 215 -6.49 -19.75 -3.50
C SER A 215 -5.24 -19.08 -4.09
N PRO A 216 -4.51 -18.27 -3.31
CA PRO A 216 -3.26 -17.66 -3.76
C PRO A 216 -2.06 -18.62 -3.69
N ARG A 217 -2.26 -19.84 -3.16
CA ARG A 217 -1.20 -20.82 -2.96
C ARG A 217 -0.89 -21.60 -4.23
N PHE A 218 0.39 -21.89 -4.44
CA PHE A 218 0.83 -22.72 -5.56
C PHE A 218 0.63 -24.21 -5.23
N PRO A 219 0.00 -25.01 -6.10
CA PRO A 219 -0.32 -26.42 -5.80
C PRO A 219 0.87 -27.29 -5.40
N HIS A 220 2.06 -27.03 -5.96
CA HIS A 220 3.23 -27.90 -5.73
C HIS A 220 4.00 -27.62 -4.43
N CYS A 221 3.94 -26.40 -3.88
CA CYS A 221 4.73 -26.03 -2.70
C CYS A 221 3.87 -25.41 -1.58
N ASN A 222 2.56 -25.25 -1.80
CA ASN A 222 1.59 -24.70 -0.85
C ASN A 222 1.93 -23.30 -0.29
N ALA A 223 2.86 -22.59 -0.93
CA ALA A 223 3.23 -21.22 -0.59
C ALA A 223 2.51 -20.23 -1.50
N THR A 224 2.33 -18.99 -1.04
CA THR A 224 1.76 -17.90 -1.85
C THR A 224 2.65 -17.61 -3.06
N GLU A 225 2.11 -17.75 -4.27
CA GLU A 225 2.88 -17.62 -5.51
C GLU A 225 3.04 -16.16 -5.94
N THR A 226 4.00 -15.45 -5.35
CA THR A 226 4.44 -14.11 -5.79
C THR A 226 5.63 -14.22 -6.75
N ALA A 227 5.99 -13.13 -7.45
CA ALA A 227 7.19 -13.07 -8.30
C ALA A 227 8.47 -13.41 -7.50
N SER A 228 8.57 -12.96 -6.25
CA SER A 228 9.67 -13.32 -5.35
C SER A 228 9.69 -14.81 -5.02
N HIS A 229 8.51 -15.41 -4.74
CA HIS A 229 8.41 -16.84 -4.54
C HIS A 229 8.84 -17.61 -5.79
N TYR A 230 8.32 -17.23 -6.96
CA TYR A 230 8.63 -17.85 -8.24
C TYR A 230 10.12 -17.82 -8.57
N LEU A 231 10.79 -16.67 -8.41
CA LEU A 231 12.21 -16.51 -8.74
C LEU A 231 13.16 -17.12 -7.71
N LEU A 232 12.84 -17.03 -6.42
CA LEU A 232 13.81 -17.32 -5.35
C LEU A 232 13.51 -18.61 -4.59
N TYR A 233 12.24 -18.83 -4.23
CA TYR A 233 11.88 -19.77 -3.16
C TYR A 233 11.12 -21.01 -3.62
N CYS A 234 10.53 -21.00 -4.82
CA CYS A 234 9.66 -22.09 -5.28
C CYS A 234 10.40 -23.42 -5.35
N ALA A 235 9.88 -24.44 -4.65
CA ALA A 235 10.45 -25.79 -4.63
C ALA A 235 10.32 -26.50 -5.98
N LYS A 236 9.22 -26.25 -6.71
CA LYS A 236 8.97 -26.85 -8.03
C LYS A 236 10.03 -26.49 -9.07
N PHE A 237 10.60 -25.29 -8.98
CA PHE A 237 11.56 -24.76 -9.96
C PHE A 237 13.01 -24.82 -9.45
N GLN A 238 13.35 -25.72 -8.52
CA GLN A 238 14.70 -25.83 -7.95
C GLN A 238 15.76 -26.13 -9.01
N ALA A 239 15.48 -27.02 -9.96
CA ALA A 239 16.42 -27.38 -11.03
C ALA A 239 16.73 -26.16 -11.92
N GLN A 240 15.69 -25.48 -12.40
CA GLN A 240 15.81 -24.29 -13.25
C GLN A 240 16.51 -23.15 -12.50
N LYS A 241 16.25 -22.98 -11.20
CA LYS A 241 16.97 -21.98 -10.38
C LYS A 241 18.44 -22.32 -10.23
N LYS A 242 18.79 -23.61 -10.10
CA LYS A 242 20.19 -24.05 -10.01
C LYS A 242 20.92 -23.73 -11.31
N GLU A 243 20.30 -24.05 -12.45
CA GLU A 243 20.81 -23.73 -13.78
C GLU A 243 20.95 -22.22 -13.99
N PHE A 244 19.92 -21.43 -13.68
CA PHE A 244 19.98 -19.96 -13.72
C PHE A 244 21.17 -19.42 -12.93
N ARG A 245 21.37 -19.89 -11.69
CA ARG A 245 22.51 -19.47 -10.84
C ARG A 245 23.87 -19.88 -11.43
N GLN A 246 23.95 -21.04 -12.09
CA GLN A 246 25.15 -21.50 -12.78
C GLN A 246 25.46 -20.63 -14.00
N ASN A 247 24.46 -20.31 -14.82
CA ASN A 247 24.61 -19.46 -16.00
C ASN A 247 25.03 -18.03 -15.61
N ILE A 248 24.48 -17.47 -14.52
CA ILE A 248 24.89 -16.15 -14.00
C ILE A 248 26.36 -16.14 -13.58
N ARG A 249 26.84 -17.22 -12.93
CA ARG A 249 28.25 -17.37 -12.55
C ARG A 249 29.15 -17.54 -13.77
N LYS A 250 28.74 -18.36 -14.75
CA LYS A 250 29.46 -18.61 -16.00
C LYS A 250 29.68 -17.31 -16.79
N HIS A 251 28.65 -16.46 -16.88
CA HIS A 251 28.72 -15.16 -17.54
C HIS A 251 29.32 -14.04 -16.66
N LYS A 252 29.86 -14.38 -15.47
CA LYS A 252 30.52 -13.44 -14.54
C LYS A 252 29.64 -12.24 -14.14
N ILE A 253 28.32 -12.42 -14.11
CA ILE A 253 27.37 -11.38 -13.76
C ILE A 253 27.32 -11.19 -12.23
N ARG A 254 27.61 -9.96 -11.77
CA ARG A 254 27.61 -9.61 -10.34
C ARG A 254 26.25 -9.05 -9.92
N LEU A 255 25.37 -9.90 -9.39
CA LEU A 255 24.09 -9.48 -8.83
C LEU A 255 23.70 -10.29 -7.58
N ASN A 256 22.82 -9.73 -6.75
CA ASN A 256 22.34 -10.40 -5.55
C ASN A 256 21.18 -11.35 -5.88
N LEU A 257 21.49 -12.65 -5.96
CA LEU A 257 20.55 -13.72 -6.30
C LEU A 257 19.52 -14.05 -5.20
N ASN A 258 19.54 -13.35 -4.06
CA ASN A 258 18.60 -13.53 -2.96
C ASN A 258 17.51 -12.45 -2.93
N ILE A 259 17.55 -11.49 -3.86
CA ILE A 259 16.62 -10.35 -3.90
C ILE A 259 16.01 -10.28 -5.30
N SER A 260 14.69 -10.46 -5.41
CA SER A 260 13.98 -10.48 -6.69
C SER A 260 14.19 -9.20 -7.52
N PRO A 261 14.11 -7.98 -6.93
CA PRO A 261 14.47 -6.75 -7.65
C PRO A 261 15.88 -6.75 -8.23
N SER A 262 16.88 -7.34 -7.56
CA SER A 262 18.25 -7.40 -8.08
C SER A 262 18.38 -8.25 -9.35
N ILE A 263 17.46 -9.17 -9.58
CA ILE A 263 17.41 -10.00 -10.80
C ILE A 263 16.63 -9.26 -11.89
N LEU A 264 15.49 -8.65 -11.53
CA LEU A 264 14.56 -8.02 -12.47
C LEU A 264 14.96 -6.61 -12.92
N ASP A 265 15.84 -5.94 -12.16
CA ASP A 265 16.33 -4.58 -12.46
C ASP A 265 17.77 -4.57 -13.00
N PHE A 266 18.31 -5.73 -13.40
CA PHE A 266 19.70 -5.85 -13.88
C PHE A 266 19.74 -6.31 -15.34
N PRO A 267 19.92 -5.40 -16.32
CA PRO A 267 19.82 -5.70 -17.75
C PRO A 267 20.69 -6.86 -18.24
N PRO A 268 21.96 -7.00 -17.82
CA PRO A 268 22.79 -8.10 -18.29
C PRO A 268 22.27 -9.50 -17.90
N ALA A 269 21.32 -9.60 -16.96
CA ALA A 269 20.72 -10.87 -16.57
C ALA A 269 19.50 -11.27 -17.42
N PHE A 270 18.99 -10.40 -18.30
CA PHE A 270 17.71 -10.63 -18.99
C PHE A 270 17.71 -11.84 -19.92
N ASN A 271 18.79 -12.08 -20.68
CA ASN A 271 18.87 -13.26 -21.55
C ASN A 271 18.87 -14.58 -20.75
N ILE A 272 19.60 -14.61 -19.63
CA ILE A 272 19.63 -15.79 -18.75
C ILE A 272 18.29 -15.94 -18.01
N LEU A 273 17.62 -14.83 -17.71
CA LEU A 273 16.30 -14.83 -17.12
C LEU A 273 15.24 -15.34 -18.11
N GLU A 274 15.36 -15.03 -19.39
CA GLU A 274 14.53 -15.60 -20.45
C GLU A 274 14.61 -17.13 -20.47
N GLU A 275 15.82 -17.69 -20.50
CA GLU A 275 16.06 -19.14 -20.44
C GLU A 275 15.35 -19.75 -19.22
N TYR A 276 15.50 -19.14 -18.05
CA TYR A 276 14.81 -19.57 -16.83
C TYR A 276 13.28 -19.55 -16.98
N ILE A 277 12.71 -18.45 -17.50
CA ILE A 277 11.27 -18.31 -17.65
C ILE A 277 10.72 -19.36 -18.62
N ILE A 278 11.39 -19.57 -19.76
CA ILE A 278 11.02 -20.58 -20.76
C ILE A 278 11.12 -21.99 -20.16
N ALA A 279 12.21 -22.32 -19.47
CA ALA A 279 12.45 -23.62 -18.87
C ALA A 279 11.43 -23.99 -17.79
N THR A 280 10.88 -23.01 -17.07
CA THR A 280 9.85 -23.26 -16.05
C THR A 280 8.48 -23.62 -16.66
N LYS A 281 8.23 -23.25 -17.92
CA LYS A 281 6.93 -23.37 -18.61
C LYS A 281 5.76 -22.78 -17.81
N ARG A 282 6.02 -21.83 -16.90
CA ARG A 282 4.99 -21.24 -16.02
C ARG A 282 4.09 -20.25 -16.76
N PHE A 283 4.61 -19.60 -17.78
CA PHE A 283 3.93 -18.57 -18.58
C PHE A 283 3.58 -19.11 -19.98
N LYS A 284 2.65 -20.07 -20.03
CA LYS A 284 2.23 -20.73 -21.30
C LYS A 284 1.69 -19.76 -22.37
N HIS A 285 1.21 -18.59 -21.95
CA HIS A 285 0.66 -17.56 -22.84
C HIS A 285 1.66 -16.47 -23.23
N MET A 286 2.95 -16.66 -22.95
CA MET A 286 3.96 -15.72 -23.44
C MET A 286 3.94 -15.76 -24.97
N LYS A 287 3.58 -14.63 -25.58
CA LYS A 287 3.49 -14.49 -27.02
C LYS A 287 4.88 -14.14 -27.56
N ASN A 288 5.38 -14.94 -28.49
CA ASN A 288 6.59 -14.60 -29.24
C ASN A 288 6.16 -13.77 -30.47
N TYR A 289 6.63 -12.53 -30.53
CA TYR A 289 6.31 -11.59 -31.60
C TYR A 289 7.38 -11.55 -32.70
N LEU A 290 8.53 -12.18 -32.46
CA LEU A 290 9.56 -12.39 -33.47
C LEU A 290 9.49 -13.85 -33.96
N PRO A 291 9.67 -14.11 -35.26
CA PRO A 291 9.80 -15.47 -35.76
C PRO A 291 11.00 -16.12 -35.05
N SER A 292 10.82 -17.36 -34.59
CA SER A 292 11.91 -18.15 -34.05
C SER A 292 13.03 -18.16 -35.08
N THR A 293 14.14 -17.48 -34.81
CA THR A 293 15.34 -17.61 -35.62
C THR A 293 15.76 -19.07 -35.50
N SER A 294 15.35 -19.85 -36.50
CA SER A 294 15.86 -21.19 -36.73
C SER A 294 17.37 -21.05 -36.83
N THR A 295 18.05 -21.34 -35.73
CA THR A 295 19.43 -21.79 -35.76
C THR A 295 19.39 -23.15 -36.42
N ALA A 296 19.40 -23.15 -37.75
CA ALA A 296 19.74 -24.33 -38.51
C ALA A 296 21.28 -24.47 -38.49
N PRO A 297 21.80 -25.68 -38.25
CA PRO A 297 23.24 -25.96 -38.23
C PRO A 297 23.91 -25.73 -39.59
#